data_AF-A0A535M446-F1
#
_entry.id   AF-A0A535M446-F1
#
_cell.length_a   1.000
_cell.length_b   1.000
_cell.length_c   1.000
_cell.angle_alpha   90.00
_cell.angle_beta   90.00
_cell.angle_gamma   90.00
#
_symmetry.space_group_name_H-M   'P 1'
#
loop_
_entity.id
_entity.type
_entity.pdbx_description
1 polymer ?
#
loop_
_entity_poly.entity_id
_entity_poly.type
_entity_poly.pdbx_seq_one_letter_code
_entity_poly.pdbx_strand_id
1 'polypeptide(L)'
;LGGEETTNFFRRLVSQLSPYGELIEQGFPEKTTVPSIARDPVIFVRPRTLGIGTALESILEILPQIDRLPYSLISLVGITSTSNEREDTLTAQQMLDAPNGEDEHILLSKPANAEQLEIARRLERNNAVLVQGPPGTGKTHTIANLIGHLLAQGKSVLVTSEKPKALRVLREKVVEPLQPLCVSILEDDSRKNMESTIDAISERLASSNIDRLDREAAALTGQRLELLRQLREARQKLLEARGSEYRPVIVAGESYSPTEAARYIAQHRTTDSWIPGPATPGATLPLSRSELIELYNTNAKVTIKEEREMGLSLPDPEKLLSPLDFERMLTEQVQLNNATISYRHDLWLPGSYRQSTEALQELQKRLVQEVEPIRELTGWRLAAIIAGREGGPRRQAWEDLLQEIQQAYTFATHAQLRILRYDPAISPTCRINHIDKILDEIVGYLSNGGKLNGLKLLTKREWKAVIESTTVKGRQPETVEHFEALRDLVRLHMMRGDLVGRWQRQMTVLGGPGINEFGPEPERTFYQYVDPLRRCLDWFANTWAPLERELRQQGFQWDAFLARGYRSRETAPGLYSHQ
;
A
#
# COMPACT_ATOMS: atom_id res chain seq x y z
N LEU A 1 45.68 -58.05 24.20
CA LEU A 1 44.27 -58.12 23.76
C LEU A 1 44.20 -57.87 22.26
N GLY A 2 43.80 -58.89 21.49
CA GLY A 2 43.29 -58.75 20.12
C GLY A 2 44.26 -58.73 18.93
N GLY A 3 45.59 -58.82 19.14
CA GLY A 3 46.58 -59.08 18.08
C GLY A 3 46.43 -58.22 16.81
N GLU A 4 46.58 -58.85 15.64
CA GLU A 4 46.44 -58.22 14.31
C GLU A 4 45.01 -57.83 13.94
N GLU A 5 44.00 -58.61 14.38
CA GLU A 5 42.59 -58.31 14.06
C GLU A 5 42.16 -56.95 14.60
N THR A 6 42.59 -56.62 15.81
CA THR A 6 42.30 -55.32 16.43
C THR A 6 43.08 -54.18 15.76
N THR A 7 44.33 -54.42 15.32
CA THR A 7 45.08 -53.44 14.51
C THR A 7 44.35 -53.15 13.20
N ASN A 8 43.88 -54.19 12.51
CA ASN A 8 43.18 -54.06 11.24
C ASN A 8 41.82 -53.36 11.40
N PHE A 9 41.12 -53.62 12.51
CA PHE A 9 39.92 -52.87 12.87
C PHE A 9 40.22 -51.38 13.06
N PHE A 10 41.22 -51.02 13.88
CA PHE A 10 41.55 -49.62 14.10
C PHE A 10 42.07 -48.92 12.83
N ARG A 11 42.80 -49.64 11.97
CA ARG A 11 43.25 -49.12 10.67
C ARG A 11 42.08 -48.84 9.73
N ARG A 12 41.05 -49.69 9.71
CA ARG A 12 39.80 -49.44 8.97
C ARG A 12 38.99 -48.29 9.57
N LEU A 13 38.93 -48.22 10.90
CA LEU A 13 38.18 -47.19 11.60
C LEU A 13 38.77 -45.81 11.35
N VAL A 14 40.09 -45.65 11.46
CA VAL A 14 40.74 -44.35 11.26
C VAL A 14 40.67 -43.89 9.80
N SER A 15 40.73 -44.82 8.83
CA SER A 15 40.60 -44.48 7.40
C SER A 15 39.17 -44.14 6.99
N GLN A 16 38.15 -44.64 7.69
CA GLN A 16 36.76 -44.21 7.53
C GLN A 16 36.52 -42.81 8.10
N LEU A 17 37.23 -42.44 9.16
CA LEU A 17 37.12 -41.11 9.78
C LEU A 17 37.85 -40.04 8.97
N SER A 18 38.96 -40.37 8.31
CA SER A 18 39.67 -39.48 7.38
C SER A 18 40.55 -40.27 6.40
N PRO A 19 40.65 -39.87 5.12
CA PRO A 19 41.57 -40.46 4.15
C PRO A 19 43.05 -40.42 4.58
N TYR A 20 43.39 -39.46 5.44
CA TYR A 20 44.74 -39.26 5.99
C TYR A 20 44.82 -39.66 7.48
N GLY A 21 43.86 -40.44 7.97
CA GLY A 21 43.84 -40.89 9.36
C GLY A 21 45.01 -41.82 9.70
N GLU A 22 45.59 -41.67 10.88
CA GLU A 22 46.82 -42.37 11.27
C GLU A 22 46.59 -43.34 12.45
N LEU A 23 47.13 -44.56 12.34
CA LEU A 23 47.19 -45.51 13.44
C LEU A 23 48.59 -45.47 14.06
N ILE A 24 48.67 -45.09 15.33
CA ILE A 24 49.91 -44.99 16.11
C ILE A 24 50.00 -46.24 16.98
N GLU A 25 50.92 -47.15 16.65
CA GLU A 25 51.01 -48.43 17.38
C GLU A 25 51.68 -48.30 18.76
N GLN A 26 52.49 -47.26 18.98
CA GLN A 26 53.15 -46.95 20.25
C GLN A 26 53.32 -45.43 20.41
N GLY A 27 53.05 -44.91 21.60
CA GLY A 27 53.12 -43.49 21.96
C GLY A 27 51.77 -42.76 21.85
N PHE A 28 51.64 -41.66 22.60
CA PHE A 28 50.55 -40.70 22.43
C PHE A 28 50.98 -39.56 21.49
N PRO A 29 50.17 -39.15 20.51
CA PRO A 29 50.46 -37.97 19.72
C PRO A 29 50.27 -36.69 20.56
N GLU A 30 51.28 -35.83 20.64
CA GLU A 30 51.20 -34.57 21.40
C GLU A 30 50.38 -33.48 20.71
N LYS A 31 50.01 -33.66 19.43
CA LYS A 31 48.97 -32.91 18.68
C LYS A 31 48.91 -33.44 17.25
N THR A 32 47.78 -34.01 16.84
CA THR A 32 47.56 -34.41 15.44
C THR A 32 46.61 -33.44 14.75
N THR A 33 46.94 -33.07 13.52
CA THR A 33 46.08 -32.27 12.62
C THR A 33 45.10 -33.14 11.84
N VAL A 34 45.26 -34.46 11.94
CA VAL A 34 44.41 -35.50 11.35
C VAL A 34 43.88 -36.43 12.45
N PRO A 35 42.74 -37.10 12.25
CA PRO A 35 42.25 -38.09 13.20
C PRO A 35 43.25 -39.22 13.37
N SER A 36 43.70 -39.46 14.61
CA SER A 36 44.69 -40.49 14.91
C SER A 36 44.20 -41.39 16.05
N ILE A 37 44.46 -42.70 15.93
CA ILE A 37 44.15 -43.70 16.95
C ILE A 37 45.47 -44.24 17.49
N ALA A 38 45.71 -44.15 18.80
CA ALA A 38 46.88 -44.72 19.45
C ALA A 38 46.55 -46.02 20.19
N ARG A 39 47.41 -47.04 20.09
CA ARG A 39 47.22 -48.37 20.72
C ARG A 39 48.12 -48.58 21.93
N ASP A 40 48.09 -47.63 22.87
CA ASP A 40 48.82 -47.73 24.14
C ASP A 40 47.90 -48.05 25.33
N PRO A 41 48.42 -48.77 26.35
CA PRO A 41 47.70 -48.99 27.58
C PRO A 41 47.50 -47.67 28.33
N VAL A 42 46.24 -47.26 28.49
CA VAL A 42 45.86 -46.06 29.24
C VAL A 42 45.26 -46.48 30.58
N ILE A 43 45.79 -45.95 31.68
CA ILE A 43 45.15 -46.07 32.99
C ILE A 43 44.15 -44.92 33.11
N PHE A 44 42.87 -45.23 32.96
CA PHE A 44 41.79 -44.32 33.31
C PHE A 44 41.55 -44.34 34.81
N VAL A 45 42.11 -43.34 35.51
CA VAL A 45 41.77 -43.11 36.91
C VAL A 45 40.42 -42.38 36.96
N ARG A 46 39.35 -43.16 37.11
CA ARG A 46 38.01 -42.62 37.34
C ARG A 46 37.79 -42.54 38.85
N PRO A 47 37.48 -41.36 39.43
CA PRO A 47 37.03 -41.31 40.80
C PRO A 47 35.77 -42.17 40.91
N ARG A 48 35.78 -43.16 41.81
CA ARG A 48 34.54 -43.86 42.19
C ARG A 48 33.68 -42.82 42.89
N THR A 49 32.59 -42.39 42.26
CA THR A 49 31.58 -41.56 42.92
C THR A 49 30.91 -42.41 44.00
N LEU A 50 31.40 -42.25 45.23
CA LEU A 50 30.95 -42.89 46.45
C LEU A 50 29.72 -42.18 47.01
N GLY A 51 28.56 -42.44 46.39
CA GLY A 51 27.24 -42.20 47.00
C GLY A 51 26.98 -40.84 47.66
N ILE A 52 26.05 -40.86 48.63
CA ILE A 52 25.59 -39.69 49.40
C ILE A 52 26.74 -39.02 50.18
N GLY A 53 27.75 -39.79 50.62
CA GLY A 53 28.88 -39.26 51.39
C GLY A 53 29.69 -38.22 50.64
N THR A 54 30.08 -38.51 49.39
CA THR A 54 30.84 -37.53 48.58
C THR A 54 30.01 -36.29 48.24
N ALA A 55 28.69 -36.45 48.05
CA ALA A 55 27.80 -35.33 47.81
C ALA A 55 27.66 -34.44 49.05
N LEU A 56 27.56 -35.04 50.24
CA LEU A 56 27.55 -34.29 51.51
C LEU A 56 28.88 -33.57 51.75
N GLU A 57 30.02 -34.22 51.50
CA GLU A 57 31.35 -33.60 51.59
C GLU A 57 31.48 -32.42 50.61
N SER A 58 31.03 -32.58 49.37
CA SER A 58 31.02 -31.49 48.38
C SER A 58 30.12 -30.33 48.81
N ILE A 59 28.93 -30.61 49.37
CA ILE A 59 28.05 -29.58 49.92
C ILE A 59 28.72 -28.86 51.10
N LEU A 60 29.40 -29.60 51.98
CA LEU A 60 30.13 -29.06 53.13
C LEU A 60 31.35 -28.21 52.71
N GLU A 61 32.04 -28.54 51.62
CA GLU A 61 33.15 -27.76 51.07
C GLU A 61 32.69 -26.44 50.45
N ILE A 62 31.51 -26.43 49.82
CA ILE A 62 30.97 -25.25 49.14
C ILE A 62 30.24 -24.32 50.14
N LEU A 63 29.67 -24.88 51.23
CA LEU A 63 28.88 -24.14 52.22
C LEU A 63 29.56 -22.87 52.77
N PRO A 64 30.86 -22.87 53.13
CA PRO A 64 31.57 -21.68 53.63
C PRO A 64 31.74 -20.56 52.60
N GLN A 65 31.60 -20.86 51.31
CA GLN A 65 31.77 -19.91 50.20
C GLN A 65 30.43 -19.34 49.71
N ILE A 66 29.29 -19.82 50.23
CA ILE A 66 27.96 -19.37 49.83
C ILE A 66 27.46 -18.29 50.80
N ASP A 67 27.33 -17.06 50.31
CA ASP A 67 26.78 -15.93 51.08
C ASP A 67 25.29 -16.09 51.44
N ARG A 68 24.54 -16.89 50.66
CA ARG A 68 23.11 -17.15 50.88
C ARG A 68 22.74 -18.61 50.63
N LEU A 69 22.42 -19.32 51.70
CA LEU A 69 21.93 -20.69 51.61
C LEU A 69 20.58 -20.74 50.86
N PRO A 70 20.34 -21.78 50.03
CA PRO A 70 19.03 -22.03 49.43
C PRO A 70 17.93 -22.13 50.50
N TYR A 71 16.80 -21.47 50.28
CA TYR A 71 15.67 -21.46 51.21
C TYR A 71 15.22 -22.87 51.64
N SER A 72 15.29 -23.85 50.73
CA SER A 72 14.94 -25.24 51.03
C SER A 72 15.81 -25.86 52.13
N LEU A 73 17.12 -25.57 52.15
CA LEU A 73 18.04 -26.03 53.19
C LEU A 73 17.82 -25.28 54.51
N ILE A 74 17.53 -23.98 54.44
CA ILE A 74 17.21 -23.16 55.61
C ILE A 74 15.89 -23.64 56.27
N SER A 75 14.88 -23.96 55.46
CA SER A 75 13.59 -24.48 55.95
C SER A 75 13.69 -25.85 56.59
N LEU A 76 14.60 -26.71 56.11
CA LEU A 76 14.87 -28.04 56.67
C LEU A 76 15.38 -27.98 58.12
N VAL A 77 16.08 -26.88 58.48
CA VAL A 77 16.64 -26.65 59.82
C VAL A 77 15.70 -25.76 60.67
N GLY A 78 14.51 -25.42 60.16
CA GLY A 78 13.48 -24.68 60.90
C GLY A 78 13.69 -23.17 61.00
N ILE A 79 14.61 -22.59 60.22
CA ILE A 79 14.85 -21.13 60.20
C ILE A 79 13.97 -20.50 59.11
N THR A 80 12.67 -20.42 59.35
CA THR A 80 11.78 -19.69 58.43
C THR A 80 12.04 -18.19 58.57
N SER A 81 12.76 -17.60 57.62
CA SER A 81 12.72 -16.14 57.45
C SER A 81 11.29 -15.78 57.04
N THR A 82 10.60 -14.99 57.86
CA THR A 82 9.27 -14.42 57.62
C THR A 82 9.32 -13.38 56.51
N SER A 83 9.69 -13.80 55.30
CA SER A 83 9.84 -12.91 54.15
C SER A 83 9.37 -13.61 52.90
N ASN A 84 8.04 -13.68 52.78
CA ASN A 84 7.22 -13.51 51.57
C ASN A 84 5.91 -14.29 51.70
N GLU A 85 5.16 -14.05 52.77
CA GLU A 85 3.69 -14.03 52.65
C GLU A 85 3.33 -12.79 51.81
N ARG A 86 3.71 -12.78 50.51
CA ARG A 86 2.96 -11.98 49.56
C ARG A 86 1.63 -12.69 49.47
N GLU A 87 0.61 -12.12 50.10
CA GLU A 87 -0.79 -12.48 50.02
C GLU A 87 -1.08 -13.29 48.75
N ASP A 88 -1.20 -14.62 48.92
CA ASP A 88 -1.62 -15.60 47.91
C ASP A 88 -3.13 -15.46 47.62
N THR A 89 -3.67 -14.26 47.71
CA THR A 89 -5.00 -13.93 47.21
C THR A 89 -4.83 -13.38 45.82
N LEU A 90 -4.95 -14.28 44.83
CA LEU A 90 -5.40 -13.88 43.50
C LEU A 90 -6.59 -12.93 43.71
N THR A 91 -6.54 -11.73 43.13
CA THR A 91 -7.75 -10.91 43.08
C THR A 91 -8.83 -11.74 42.40
N ALA A 92 -10.07 -11.68 42.90
CA ALA A 92 -11.19 -12.42 42.29
C ALA A 92 -11.25 -12.24 40.76
N GLN A 93 -10.80 -11.08 40.26
CA GLN A 93 -10.56 -10.78 38.85
C GLN A 93 -9.59 -11.75 38.14
N GLN A 94 -8.43 -12.08 38.71
CA GLN A 94 -7.47 -13.00 38.08
C GLN A 94 -8.00 -14.45 37.99
N MET A 95 -8.87 -14.86 38.90
CA MET A 95 -9.56 -16.17 38.82
C MET A 95 -10.72 -16.14 37.82
N LEU A 96 -11.38 -15.00 37.66
CA LEU A 96 -12.47 -14.77 36.69
C LEU A 96 -11.96 -14.68 35.25
N ASP A 97 -10.74 -14.18 35.01
CA ASP A 97 -10.18 -14.02 33.67
C ASP A 97 -9.76 -15.35 33.02
N ALA A 98 -9.40 -16.35 33.83
CA ALA A 98 -8.87 -17.64 33.38
C ALA A 98 -9.47 -18.87 34.12
N PRO A 99 -10.80 -19.06 34.11
CA PRO A 99 -11.48 -20.10 34.89
C PRO A 99 -11.09 -21.54 34.48
N ASN A 100 -10.58 -21.71 33.26
CA ASN A 100 -10.16 -23.01 32.72
C ASN A 100 -8.64 -23.20 32.72
N GLY A 101 -7.89 -22.36 33.45
CA GLY A 101 -6.43 -22.54 33.56
C GLY A 101 -5.68 -22.12 32.30
N GLU A 102 -5.92 -20.89 31.83
CA GLU A 102 -5.19 -20.31 30.70
C GLU A 102 -4.24 -19.21 31.16
N ASP A 103 -3.01 -19.28 30.67
CA ASP A 103 -1.95 -18.33 30.98
C ASP A 103 -1.13 -18.06 29.72
N GLU A 104 -0.70 -16.82 29.53
CA GLU A 104 0.13 -16.43 28.38
C GLU A 104 1.53 -17.04 28.47
N HIS A 105 2.06 -17.19 29.69
CA HIS A 105 3.45 -17.59 29.91
C HIS A 105 3.63 -19.08 30.17
N ILE A 106 2.54 -19.80 30.51
CA ILE A 106 2.61 -21.22 30.85
C ILE A 106 2.24 -22.10 29.65
N LEU A 107 3.23 -22.85 29.17
CA LEU A 107 3.12 -23.73 28.01
C LEU A 107 2.92 -25.18 28.43
N LEU A 108 1.66 -25.59 28.64
CA LEU A 108 1.32 -26.98 28.97
C LEU A 108 1.15 -27.82 27.70
N SER A 109 1.68 -29.04 27.72
CA SER A 109 1.63 -29.96 26.57
C SER A 109 0.27 -30.64 26.35
N LYS A 110 -0.60 -30.63 27.35
CA LYS A 110 -1.90 -31.28 27.38
C LYS A 110 -2.92 -30.40 28.09
N PRO A 111 -4.24 -30.59 27.84
CA PRO A 111 -5.29 -29.89 28.58
C PRO A 111 -5.08 -30.05 30.09
N ALA A 112 -5.32 -28.98 30.82
CA ALA A 112 -5.18 -28.88 32.26
C ALA A 112 -6.35 -28.11 32.85
N ASN A 113 -6.65 -28.36 34.12
CA ASN A 113 -7.62 -27.58 34.88
C ASN A 113 -6.94 -26.39 35.58
N ALA A 114 -7.74 -25.51 36.18
CA ALA A 114 -7.25 -24.34 36.90
C ALA A 114 -6.26 -24.70 38.03
N GLU A 115 -6.51 -25.78 38.77
CA GLU A 115 -5.63 -26.26 39.85
C GLU A 115 -4.25 -26.69 39.33
N GLN A 116 -4.20 -27.39 38.20
CA GLN A 116 -2.95 -27.82 37.58
C GLN A 116 -2.15 -26.64 37.01
N LEU A 117 -2.84 -25.62 36.48
CA LEU A 117 -2.19 -24.39 36.06
C LEU A 117 -1.63 -23.63 37.27
N GLU A 118 -2.37 -23.58 38.37
CA GLU A 118 -1.91 -22.92 39.59
C GLU A 118 -0.64 -23.57 40.16
N ILE A 119 -0.52 -24.89 40.06
CA ILE A 119 0.73 -25.59 40.41
C ILE A 119 1.90 -25.07 39.56
N ALA A 120 1.70 -24.87 38.25
CA ALA A 120 2.73 -24.32 37.37
C ALA A 120 3.08 -22.86 37.73
N ARG A 121 2.09 -22.01 38.03
CA ARG A 121 2.31 -20.62 38.50
C ARG A 121 3.11 -20.58 39.80
N ARG A 122 2.76 -21.43 40.76
CA ARG A 122 3.48 -21.54 42.04
C ARG A 122 4.91 -22.01 41.82
N LEU A 123 5.16 -22.88 40.84
CA LEU A 123 6.51 -23.35 40.51
C LEU A 123 7.36 -22.24 39.88
N GLU A 124 6.78 -21.31 39.11
CA GLU A 124 7.52 -20.16 38.58
C GLU A 124 7.92 -19.15 39.68
N ARG A 125 7.11 -19.04 40.74
CA ARG A 125 7.32 -18.07 41.83
C ARG A 125 8.14 -18.63 42.99
N ASN A 126 8.09 -19.94 43.20
CA ASN A 126 8.68 -20.59 44.38
C ASN A 126 9.77 -21.60 43.97
N ASN A 127 10.79 -21.71 44.82
CA ASN A 127 11.89 -22.67 44.61
C ASN A 127 11.46 -24.15 44.77
N ALA A 128 10.36 -24.41 45.49
CA ALA A 128 9.82 -25.74 45.70
C ALA A 128 8.30 -25.68 45.87
N VAL A 129 7.60 -26.67 45.32
CA VAL A 129 6.14 -26.82 45.44
C VAL A 129 5.80 -28.25 45.85
N LEU A 130 5.05 -28.38 46.94
CA LEU A 130 4.50 -29.66 47.38
C LEU A 130 3.09 -29.83 46.81
N VAL A 131 2.88 -30.88 46.01
CA VAL A 131 1.58 -31.21 45.44
C VAL A 131 1.05 -32.48 46.09
N GLN A 132 -0.04 -32.34 46.85
CA GLN A 132 -0.73 -33.46 47.49
C GLN A 132 -2.13 -33.63 46.90
N GLY A 133 -2.60 -34.88 46.80
CA GLY A 133 -4.02 -35.11 46.58
C GLY A 133 -4.39 -36.60 46.62
N PRO A 134 -5.68 -36.93 46.48
CA PRO A 134 -6.16 -38.30 46.36
C PRO A 134 -5.58 -39.07 45.16
N PRO A 135 -5.58 -40.42 45.16
CA PRO A 135 -5.24 -41.20 43.97
C PRO A 135 -6.22 -40.89 42.83
N GLY A 136 -5.72 -40.85 41.58
CA GLY A 136 -6.55 -40.59 40.41
C GLY A 136 -6.74 -39.11 40.03
N THR A 137 -6.29 -38.14 40.85
CA THR A 137 -6.45 -36.70 40.56
C THR A 137 -5.44 -36.13 39.56
N GLY A 138 -4.92 -36.97 38.65
CA GLY A 138 -4.08 -36.51 37.54
C GLY A 138 -2.66 -36.05 37.88
N LYS A 139 -2.08 -36.36 39.05
CA LYS A 139 -0.71 -35.92 39.42
C LYS A 139 0.35 -36.26 38.37
N THR A 140 0.33 -37.48 37.84
CA THR A 140 1.26 -37.90 36.79
C THR A 140 1.07 -37.10 35.50
N HIS A 141 -0.18 -36.71 35.19
CA HIS A 141 -0.49 -35.83 34.06
C HIS A 141 0.02 -34.40 34.33
N THR A 142 -0.12 -33.90 35.56
CA THR A 142 0.47 -32.62 35.98
C THR A 142 1.98 -32.62 35.81
N ILE A 143 2.68 -33.68 36.25
CA ILE A 143 4.13 -33.79 36.09
C ILE A 143 4.52 -33.77 34.60
N ALA A 144 3.80 -34.52 33.74
CA ALA A 144 4.06 -34.51 32.30
C ALA A 144 3.91 -33.11 31.68
N ASN A 145 2.88 -32.38 32.09
CA ASN A 145 2.65 -31.01 31.65
C ASN A 145 3.73 -30.03 32.15
N LEU A 146 4.18 -30.16 33.40
CA LEU A 146 5.29 -29.38 33.95
C LEU A 146 6.60 -29.65 33.24
N ILE A 147 6.87 -30.91 32.87
CA ILE A 147 8.05 -31.27 32.05
C ILE A 147 8.00 -30.51 30.72
N GLY A 148 6.86 -30.54 30.01
CA GLY A 148 6.70 -29.81 28.76
C GLY A 148 6.95 -28.30 28.92
N HIS A 149 6.41 -27.70 29.98
CA HIS A 149 6.58 -26.28 30.28
C HIS A 149 8.04 -25.92 30.59
N LEU A 150 8.73 -26.69 31.44
CA LEU A 150 10.12 -26.44 31.81
C LEU A 150 11.07 -26.64 30.61
N LEU A 151 10.81 -27.64 29.77
CA LEU A 151 11.56 -27.86 28.54
C LEU A 151 11.38 -26.71 27.55
N ALA A 152 10.17 -26.16 27.44
CA ALA A 152 9.92 -24.98 26.60
C ALA A 152 10.68 -23.72 27.08
N GLN A 153 11.07 -23.68 28.35
CA GLN A 153 11.96 -22.65 28.93
C GLN A 153 13.46 -22.97 28.75
N GLY A 154 13.79 -24.07 28.06
CA GLY A 154 15.17 -24.51 27.86
C GLY A 154 15.81 -25.19 29.09
N LYS A 155 15.02 -25.57 30.10
CA LYS A 155 15.54 -26.20 31.34
C LYS A 155 15.72 -27.71 31.16
N SER A 156 16.75 -28.27 31.78
CA SER A 156 16.91 -29.73 31.94
C SER A 156 16.11 -30.23 33.15
N VAL A 157 15.34 -31.31 32.98
CA VAL A 157 14.49 -31.86 34.04
C VAL A 157 14.94 -33.26 34.44
N LEU A 158 15.25 -33.46 35.71
CA LEU A 158 15.48 -34.78 36.30
C LEU A 158 14.21 -35.24 37.01
N VAL A 159 13.71 -36.43 36.65
CA VAL A 159 12.57 -37.04 37.34
C VAL A 159 13.03 -38.28 38.09
N THR A 160 12.64 -38.36 39.36
CA THR A 160 12.96 -39.47 40.27
C THR A 160 11.68 -40.00 40.90
N SER A 161 11.66 -41.31 41.18
CA SER A 161 10.56 -42.01 41.83
C SER A 161 11.11 -43.22 42.57
N GLU A 162 10.55 -43.53 43.75
CA GLU A 162 10.86 -44.76 44.51
C GLU A 162 10.51 -46.03 43.70
N LYS A 163 9.42 -45.98 42.91
CA LYS A 163 8.92 -47.12 42.13
C LYS A 163 9.17 -46.92 40.63
N PRO A 164 9.91 -47.82 39.94
CA PRO A 164 10.17 -47.73 38.50
C PRO A 164 8.91 -47.68 37.63
N LYS A 165 7.86 -48.41 38.02
CA LYS A 165 6.56 -48.42 37.31
C LYS A 165 5.96 -47.02 37.13
N ALA A 166 6.14 -46.12 38.10
CA ALA A 166 5.62 -44.76 38.01
C ALA A 166 6.31 -43.93 36.92
N LEU A 167 7.59 -44.17 36.66
CA LEU A 167 8.36 -43.50 35.61
C LEU A 167 7.93 -43.97 34.22
N ARG A 168 7.62 -45.26 34.06
CA ARG A 168 7.06 -45.80 32.80
C ARG A 168 5.71 -45.15 32.47
N VAL A 169 4.81 -45.12 33.44
CA VAL A 169 3.49 -44.47 33.28
C VAL A 169 3.68 -42.98 32.97
N LEU A 170 4.61 -42.30 33.63
CA LEU A 170 4.89 -40.90 33.34
C LEU A 170 5.38 -40.69 31.90
N ARG A 171 6.32 -41.53 31.41
CA ARG A 171 6.81 -41.47 30.03
C ARG A 171 5.66 -41.59 29.02
N GLU A 172 4.71 -42.50 29.25
CA GLU A 172 3.50 -42.64 28.43
C GLU A 172 2.59 -41.40 28.50
N LYS A 173 2.61 -40.66 29.62
CA LYS A 173 1.84 -39.41 29.77
C LYS A 173 2.51 -38.21 29.12
N VAL A 174 3.82 -38.23 28.86
CA VAL A 174 4.51 -37.20 28.06
C VAL A 174 4.02 -37.28 26.61
N VAL A 175 3.86 -36.14 25.94
CA VAL A 175 3.44 -36.10 24.53
C VAL A 175 4.47 -36.76 23.63
N GLU A 176 4.01 -37.46 22.60
CA GLU A 176 4.84 -38.25 21.68
C GLU A 176 6.08 -37.50 21.15
N PRO A 177 6.00 -36.21 20.75
CA PRO A 177 7.18 -35.48 20.26
C PRO A 177 8.28 -35.25 21.31
N LEU A 178 7.97 -35.38 22.60
CA LEU A 178 8.91 -35.20 23.71
C LEU A 178 9.40 -36.53 24.30
N GLN A 179 8.73 -37.65 24.03
CA GLN A 179 9.10 -38.97 24.56
C GLN A 179 10.51 -39.44 24.17
N PRO A 180 11.02 -39.17 22.94
CA PRO A 180 12.40 -39.50 22.59
C PRO A 180 13.43 -38.80 23.45
N LEU A 181 13.12 -37.61 23.99
CA LEU A 181 14.02 -36.84 24.85
C LEU A 181 14.14 -37.41 26.28
N CYS A 182 13.29 -38.38 26.64
CA CYS A 182 13.29 -38.99 27.97
C CYS A 182 14.30 -40.14 28.07
N VAL A 183 15.45 -39.91 28.70
CA VAL A 183 16.45 -40.96 29.00
C VAL A 183 16.16 -41.58 30.38
N SER A 184 15.92 -42.89 30.43
CA SER A 184 15.72 -43.64 31.69
C SER A 184 16.96 -44.48 32.03
N ILE A 185 17.48 -44.32 33.25
CA ILE A 185 18.74 -44.93 33.71
C ILE A 185 18.49 -46.19 34.58
N LEU A 186 17.24 -46.57 34.83
CA LEU A 186 16.89 -47.51 35.91
C LEU A 186 16.65 -48.98 35.49
N GLU A 187 17.01 -49.41 34.26
CA GLU A 187 16.70 -50.77 33.77
C GLU A 187 17.86 -51.45 33.01
N ASP A 188 17.83 -52.79 32.94
CA ASP A 188 18.77 -53.64 32.17
C ASP A 188 18.69 -53.37 30.64
N ASP A 189 17.60 -52.77 30.15
CA ASP A 189 17.44 -52.28 28.76
C ASP A 189 17.85 -50.81 28.59
N SER A 190 18.58 -50.23 29.56
CA SER A 190 19.07 -48.83 29.50
C SER A 190 19.90 -48.54 28.26
N ARG A 191 20.69 -49.50 27.77
CA ARG A 191 21.49 -49.33 26.53
C ARG A 191 20.62 -49.18 25.28
N LYS A 192 19.63 -50.05 25.09
CA LYS A 192 18.72 -49.99 23.92
C LYS A 192 17.83 -48.74 23.96
N ASN A 193 17.36 -48.36 25.15
CA ASN A 193 16.61 -47.12 25.33
C ASN A 193 17.47 -45.88 25.02
N MET A 194 18.75 -45.91 25.41
CA MET A 194 19.69 -44.82 25.11
C MET A 194 20.03 -44.76 23.63
N GLU A 195 20.29 -45.90 22.99
CA GLU A 195 20.53 -46.00 21.54
C GLU A 195 19.33 -45.47 20.75
N SER A 196 18.12 -45.96 21.01
CA SER A 196 16.91 -45.47 20.32
C SER A 196 16.62 -43.98 20.53
N THR A 197 16.91 -43.44 21.73
CA THR A 197 16.82 -41.99 21.98
C THR A 197 17.86 -41.21 21.18
N ILE A 198 19.11 -41.68 21.14
CA ILE A 198 20.19 -41.02 20.38
C ILE A 198 19.89 -41.05 18.88
N ASP A 199 19.41 -42.17 18.36
CA ASP A 199 19.01 -42.32 16.96
C ASP A 199 17.88 -41.35 16.61
N ALA A 200 16.83 -41.30 17.43
CA ALA A 200 15.70 -40.40 17.22
C ALA A 200 16.09 -38.91 17.34
N ILE A 201 16.99 -38.56 18.28
CA ILE A 201 17.51 -37.19 18.40
C ILE A 201 18.37 -36.84 17.18
N SER A 202 19.25 -37.74 16.74
CA SER A 202 20.15 -37.52 15.60
C SER A 202 19.37 -37.40 14.30
N GLU A 203 18.36 -38.25 14.08
CA GLU A 203 17.44 -38.16 12.95
C GLU A 203 16.67 -36.82 12.94
N ARG A 204 16.19 -36.39 14.11
CA ARG A 204 15.49 -35.11 14.25
C ARG A 204 16.42 -33.92 14.01
N LEU A 205 17.66 -33.95 14.50
CA LEU A 205 18.67 -32.92 14.27
C LEU A 205 19.10 -32.87 12.79
N ALA A 206 19.19 -34.01 12.11
CA ALA A 206 19.55 -34.08 10.70
C ALA A 206 18.43 -33.60 9.76
N SER A 207 17.18 -33.80 10.15
CA SER A 207 15.99 -33.43 9.34
C SER A 207 15.43 -32.04 9.66
N SER A 208 15.77 -31.45 10.81
CA SER A 208 15.22 -30.17 11.26
C SER A 208 16.13 -28.99 10.94
N ASN A 209 15.57 -27.95 10.35
CA ASN A 209 16.23 -26.65 10.20
C ASN A 209 15.82 -25.73 11.37
N ILE A 210 16.79 -25.28 12.16
CA ILE A 210 16.58 -24.42 13.35
C ILE A 210 15.79 -23.15 12.97
N ASP A 211 16.14 -22.48 11.88
CA ASP A 211 15.46 -21.26 11.43
C ASP A 211 13.99 -21.49 11.10
N ARG A 212 13.66 -22.69 10.60
CA ARG A 212 12.27 -23.06 10.28
C ARG A 212 11.47 -23.31 11.56
N LEU A 213 12.05 -24.00 12.54
CA LEU A 213 11.41 -24.28 13.83
C LEU A 213 11.17 -23.00 14.63
N ASP A 214 12.12 -22.06 14.62
CA ASP A 214 11.97 -20.77 15.31
C ASP A 214 10.85 -19.92 14.69
N ARG A 215 10.75 -19.90 13.35
CA ARG A 215 9.64 -19.23 12.66
C ARG A 215 8.29 -19.85 12.98
N GLU A 216 8.22 -21.18 13.03
CA GLU A 216 7.01 -21.91 13.38
C GLU A 216 6.60 -21.64 14.83
N ALA A 217 7.55 -21.65 15.76
CA ALA A 217 7.31 -21.30 17.16
C ALA A 217 6.79 -19.86 17.31
N ALA A 218 7.38 -18.89 16.60
CA ALA A 218 6.91 -17.51 16.60
C ALA A 218 5.49 -17.36 16.04
N ALA A 219 5.18 -18.06 14.93
CA ALA A 219 3.85 -18.04 14.33
C ALA A 219 2.78 -18.64 15.27
N LEU A 220 3.06 -19.80 15.88
CA LEU A 220 2.17 -20.45 16.84
C LEU A 220 1.98 -19.61 18.12
N THR A 221 3.04 -18.92 18.56
CA THR A 221 2.96 -17.98 19.70
C THR A 221 2.02 -16.82 19.39
N GLY A 222 2.15 -16.22 18.20
CA GLY A 222 1.24 -15.16 17.75
C GLY A 222 -0.22 -15.63 17.68
N GLN A 223 -0.47 -16.82 17.10
CA GLN A 223 -1.80 -17.40 17.02
C GLN A 223 -2.41 -17.66 18.42
N ARG A 224 -1.60 -18.16 19.35
CA ARG A 224 -2.03 -18.40 20.74
C ARG A 224 -2.46 -17.11 21.43
N LEU A 225 -1.66 -16.04 21.32
CA LEU A 225 -1.99 -14.76 21.95
C LEU A 225 -3.31 -14.18 21.43
N GLU A 226 -3.55 -14.29 20.11
CA GLU A 226 -4.80 -13.83 19.51
C GLU A 226 -6.01 -14.64 19.99
N LEU A 227 -5.87 -15.97 20.09
CA LEU A 227 -6.93 -16.82 20.65
C LEU A 227 -7.24 -16.50 22.11
N LEU A 228 -6.22 -16.24 22.93
CA LEU A 228 -6.39 -15.82 24.32
C LEU A 228 -7.13 -14.47 24.41
N ARG A 229 -6.79 -13.52 23.54
CA ARG A 229 -7.49 -12.22 23.45
C ARG A 229 -8.97 -12.40 23.10
N GLN A 230 -9.27 -13.15 22.04
CA GLN A 230 -10.65 -13.42 21.61
C GLN A 230 -11.46 -14.10 22.70
N LEU A 231 -10.85 -15.03 23.42
CA LEU A 231 -11.51 -15.73 24.51
C LEU A 231 -11.84 -14.81 25.69
N ARG A 232 -10.92 -13.90 26.06
CA ARG A 232 -11.20 -12.87 27.09
C ARG A 232 -12.36 -11.98 26.68
N GLU A 233 -12.39 -11.51 25.44
CA GLU A 233 -13.47 -10.65 24.94
C GLU A 233 -14.82 -11.38 24.93
N ALA A 234 -14.84 -12.64 24.47
CA ALA A 234 -16.06 -13.45 24.48
C ALA A 234 -16.57 -13.70 25.90
N ARG A 235 -15.68 -13.99 26.86
CA ARG A 235 -16.01 -14.15 28.28
C ARG A 235 -16.56 -12.87 28.88
N GLN A 236 -15.93 -11.73 28.62
CA GLN A 236 -16.40 -10.43 29.10
C GLN A 236 -17.81 -10.12 28.58
N LYS A 237 -18.06 -10.33 27.29
CA LYS A 237 -19.40 -10.17 26.69
C LYS A 237 -20.43 -11.09 27.32
N LEU A 238 -20.08 -12.34 27.61
CA LEU A 238 -20.98 -13.28 28.28
C LEU A 238 -21.29 -12.83 29.72
N LEU A 239 -20.28 -12.37 30.45
CA LEU A 239 -20.42 -11.87 31.82
C LEU A 239 -21.26 -10.59 31.86
N GLU A 240 -21.10 -9.70 30.89
CA GLU A 240 -21.94 -8.52 30.71
C GLU A 240 -23.38 -8.89 30.36
N ALA A 241 -23.60 -9.84 29.44
CA ALA A 241 -24.92 -10.29 29.06
C ALA A 241 -25.67 -10.93 30.24
N ARG A 242 -25.04 -11.90 30.93
CA ARG A 242 -25.57 -12.46 32.19
C ARG A 242 -25.76 -11.40 33.24
N GLY A 243 -24.78 -10.52 33.41
CA GLY A 243 -24.83 -9.43 34.37
C GLY A 243 -26.02 -8.50 34.13
N SER A 244 -26.37 -8.22 32.87
CA SER A 244 -27.49 -7.34 32.53
C SER A 244 -28.86 -7.86 32.99
N GLU A 245 -29.00 -9.19 33.16
CA GLU A 245 -30.24 -9.80 33.66
C GLU A 245 -30.44 -9.61 35.18
N TYR A 246 -29.34 -9.45 35.93
CA TYR A 246 -29.37 -9.41 37.39
C TYR A 246 -28.92 -8.07 37.98
N ARG A 247 -28.18 -7.26 37.22
CA ARG A 247 -27.62 -6.00 37.70
C ARG A 247 -28.77 -5.04 38.03
N PRO A 248 -28.88 -4.57 39.28
CA PRO A 248 -29.96 -3.68 39.65
C PRO A 248 -29.84 -2.35 38.91
N VAL A 249 -30.98 -1.83 38.48
CA VAL A 249 -31.11 -0.47 37.93
C VAL A 249 -31.25 0.47 39.12
N ILE A 250 -30.28 1.36 39.30
CA ILE A 250 -30.31 2.33 40.40
C ILE A 250 -30.90 3.63 39.88
N VAL A 251 -32.01 4.07 40.47
CA VAL A 251 -32.66 5.35 40.14
C VAL A 251 -32.88 6.13 41.42
N ALA A 252 -32.33 7.34 41.49
CA ALA A 252 -32.45 8.23 42.66
C ALA A 252 -32.01 7.60 44.01
N GLY A 253 -31.07 6.65 43.98
CA GLY A 253 -30.56 5.97 45.18
C GLY A 253 -31.32 4.69 45.55
N GLU A 254 -32.44 4.41 44.90
CA GLU A 254 -33.21 3.18 45.08
C GLU A 254 -32.78 2.12 44.06
N SER A 255 -32.72 0.86 44.49
CA SER A 255 -32.25 -0.27 43.69
C SER A 255 -33.42 -1.11 43.21
N TYR A 256 -33.59 -1.22 41.90
CA TYR A 256 -34.63 -2.01 41.26
C TYR A 256 -34.03 -3.21 40.54
N SER A 257 -34.59 -4.42 40.69
CA SER A 257 -34.23 -5.50 39.78
C SER A 257 -34.72 -5.19 38.35
N PRO A 258 -34.06 -5.68 37.29
CA PRO A 258 -34.52 -5.48 35.91
C PRO A 258 -35.98 -5.91 35.68
N THR A 259 -36.42 -6.98 36.34
CA THR A 259 -37.82 -7.46 36.29
C THR A 259 -38.80 -6.48 36.92
N GLU A 260 -38.46 -5.90 38.07
CA GLU A 260 -39.30 -4.90 38.74
C GLU A 260 -39.37 -3.61 37.92
N ALA A 261 -38.23 -3.13 37.41
CA ALA A 261 -38.17 -1.97 36.54
C ALA A 261 -39.00 -2.16 35.27
N ALA A 262 -38.89 -3.32 34.61
CA ALA A 262 -39.68 -3.66 33.42
C ALA A 262 -41.18 -3.72 33.73
N ARG A 263 -41.58 -4.32 34.85
CA ARG A 263 -42.98 -4.40 35.27
C ARG A 263 -43.54 -3.00 35.59
N TYR A 264 -42.76 -2.16 36.24
CA TYR A 264 -43.14 -0.78 36.55
C TYR A 264 -43.40 0.03 35.28
N ILE A 265 -42.47 0.00 34.31
CA ILE A 265 -42.60 0.71 33.03
C ILE A 265 -43.82 0.20 32.24
N ALA A 266 -44.05 -1.12 32.22
CA ALA A 266 -45.19 -1.70 31.52
C ALA A 266 -46.54 -1.25 32.11
N GLN A 267 -46.64 -1.13 33.43
CA GLN A 267 -47.85 -0.69 34.13
C GLN A 267 -48.13 0.80 33.96
N HIS A 268 -47.09 1.64 33.94
CA HIS A 268 -47.22 3.11 33.92
C HIS A 268 -46.99 3.73 32.54
N ARG A 269 -47.01 2.91 31.48
CA ARG A 269 -46.72 3.34 30.10
C ARG A 269 -47.61 4.50 29.65
N THR A 270 -48.88 4.53 30.03
CA THR A 270 -49.82 5.57 29.59
C THR A 270 -49.79 6.83 30.46
N THR A 271 -49.41 6.71 31.73
CA THR A 271 -49.39 7.84 32.67
C THR A 271 -48.06 8.59 32.68
N ASP A 272 -46.95 7.87 32.50
CA ASP A 272 -45.60 8.41 32.76
C ASP A 272 -44.84 8.75 31.46
N SER A 273 -45.48 8.59 30.29
CA SER A 273 -44.92 8.93 28.96
C SER A 273 -45.04 10.41 28.59
N TRP A 274 -45.03 11.32 29.56
CA TRP A 274 -45.14 12.77 29.32
C TRP A 274 -43.81 13.43 28.94
N ILE A 275 -42.67 12.75 29.11
CA ILE A 275 -41.36 13.20 28.64
C ILE A 275 -41.17 12.68 27.20
N PRO A 276 -41.25 13.54 26.16
CA PRO A 276 -41.04 13.11 24.78
C PRO A 276 -39.58 12.68 24.57
N GLY A 277 -39.39 11.55 23.90
CA GLY A 277 -38.07 10.98 23.62
C GLY A 277 -37.33 11.64 22.45
N PRO A 278 -35.99 11.41 22.32
CA PRO A 278 -35.21 10.40 23.06
C PRO A 278 -34.41 10.99 24.24
N ALA A 279 -34.53 10.38 25.42
CA ALA A 279 -33.61 10.61 26.54
C ALA A 279 -32.39 9.69 26.42
N THR A 280 -31.19 10.22 26.57
CA THR A 280 -29.94 9.44 26.55
C THR A 280 -29.80 8.64 27.85
N PRO A 281 -29.68 7.30 27.78
CA PRO A 281 -29.49 6.48 28.98
C PRO A 281 -28.24 6.88 29.75
N GLY A 282 -28.36 7.06 31.08
CA GLY A 282 -27.24 7.43 31.95
C GLY A 282 -26.84 8.90 31.90
N ALA A 283 -27.52 9.74 31.11
CA ALA A 283 -27.31 11.17 31.17
C ALA A 283 -27.77 11.71 32.53
N THR A 284 -26.86 12.35 33.26
CA THR A 284 -27.23 13.14 34.44
C THR A 284 -28.14 14.27 34.02
N LEU A 285 -29.03 14.69 34.91
CA LEU A 285 -29.82 15.89 34.65
C LEU A 285 -28.86 17.04 34.35
N PRO A 286 -29.01 17.77 33.23
CA PRO A 286 -28.04 18.80 32.83
C PRO A 286 -27.98 19.96 33.82
N LEU A 287 -28.97 20.07 34.70
CA LEU A 287 -29.07 21.09 35.73
C LEU A 287 -29.07 20.44 37.11
N SER A 288 -28.31 21.03 38.03
CA SER A 288 -28.42 20.77 39.46
C SER A 288 -29.78 21.24 39.99
N ARG A 289 -30.16 20.74 41.16
CA ARG A 289 -31.44 21.13 41.81
C ARG A 289 -31.56 22.64 42.01
N SER A 290 -30.47 23.32 42.35
CA SER A 290 -30.42 24.77 42.52
C SER A 290 -30.64 25.51 41.20
N GLU A 291 -29.99 25.08 40.13
CA GLU A 291 -30.14 25.69 38.79
C GLU A 291 -31.55 25.47 38.25
N LEU A 292 -32.18 24.34 38.57
CA LEU A 292 -33.56 24.04 38.19
C LEU A 292 -34.54 24.99 38.90
N ILE A 293 -34.33 25.25 40.20
CA ILE A 293 -35.12 26.24 40.95
C ILE A 293 -34.93 27.64 40.36
N GLU A 294 -33.70 27.99 39.97
CA GLU A 294 -33.40 29.27 39.33
C GLU A 294 -34.09 29.43 37.97
N LEU A 295 -34.03 28.41 37.11
CA LEU A 295 -34.73 28.38 35.82
C LEU A 295 -36.24 28.55 35.97
N TYR A 296 -36.86 27.96 36.98
CA TYR A 296 -38.29 28.19 37.21
C TYR A 296 -38.57 29.60 37.76
N ASN A 297 -37.63 30.17 38.53
CA ASN A 297 -37.74 31.55 39.00
C ASN A 297 -37.59 32.58 37.87
N THR A 298 -36.87 32.28 36.77
CA THR A 298 -36.75 33.21 35.64
C THR A 298 -38.09 33.48 34.96
N ASN A 299 -39.03 32.52 34.99
CA ASN A 299 -40.39 32.71 34.48
C ASN A 299 -41.16 33.87 35.17
N ALA A 300 -40.76 34.26 36.38
CA ALA A 300 -41.36 35.37 37.11
C ALA A 300 -40.56 36.68 37.00
N LYS A 301 -39.28 36.62 36.59
CA LYS A 301 -38.37 37.77 36.57
C LYS A 301 -38.14 38.35 35.17
N VAL A 302 -38.19 37.51 34.14
CA VAL A 302 -37.91 37.91 32.77
C VAL A 302 -39.23 38.20 32.05
N THR A 303 -39.35 39.39 31.50
CA THR A 303 -40.51 39.75 30.66
C THR A 303 -40.34 39.23 29.24
N ILE A 304 -41.45 39.02 28.52
CA ILE A 304 -41.46 38.55 27.11
C ILE A 304 -40.61 39.45 26.19
N LYS A 305 -40.48 40.74 26.52
CA LYS A 305 -39.67 41.68 25.73
C LYS A 305 -38.18 41.43 25.92
N GLU A 306 -37.73 41.21 27.17
CA GLU A 306 -36.34 40.91 27.49
C GLU A 306 -35.93 39.53 26.95
N GLU A 307 -36.82 38.54 27.00
CA GLU A 307 -36.58 37.22 26.40
C GLU A 307 -36.31 37.32 24.88
N ARG A 308 -37.09 38.15 24.17
CA ARG A 308 -36.86 38.40 22.73
C ARG A 308 -35.55 39.11 22.45
N GLU A 309 -35.14 40.03 23.30
CA GLU A 309 -33.89 40.78 23.17
C GLU A 309 -32.67 39.90 23.45
N MET A 310 -32.75 39.01 24.45
CA MET A 310 -31.73 38.00 24.74
C MET A 310 -31.58 36.95 23.62
N GLY A 311 -32.62 36.77 22.79
CA GLY A 311 -32.55 35.94 21.59
C GLY A 311 -31.82 36.59 20.41
N LEU A 312 -31.46 37.88 20.49
CA LEU A 312 -30.67 38.56 19.48
C LEU A 312 -29.19 38.30 19.72
N SER A 313 -28.49 37.87 18.67
CA SER A 313 -27.04 37.67 18.74
C SER A 313 -26.34 39.03 18.84
N LEU A 314 -25.48 39.19 19.85
CA LEU A 314 -24.54 40.31 19.89
C LEU A 314 -23.59 40.21 18.69
N PRO A 315 -23.29 41.32 18.01
CA PRO A 315 -22.32 41.30 16.91
C PRO A 315 -20.95 40.92 17.45
N ASP A 316 -20.28 40.03 16.72
CA ASP A 316 -18.94 39.55 17.01
C ASP A 316 -17.94 40.73 17.07
N PRO A 317 -17.29 40.98 18.22
CA PRO A 317 -16.35 42.08 18.36
C PRO A 317 -15.18 42.02 17.38
N GLU A 318 -14.77 40.82 16.95
CA GLU A 318 -13.68 40.64 15.98
C GLU A 318 -14.10 41.02 14.55
N LYS A 319 -15.41 41.07 14.27
CA LYS A 319 -15.97 41.52 12.98
C LYS A 319 -16.24 43.02 12.94
N LEU A 320 -16.08 43.73 14.06
CA LEU A 320 -16.18 45.18 14.09
C LEU A 320 -14.89 45.77 13.52
N LEU A 321 -15.03 46.82 12.71
CA LEU A 321 -13.87 47.50 12.14
C LEU A 321 -12.99 48.08 13.24
N SER A 322 -11.68 47.95 13.07
CA SER A 322 -10.73 48.67 13.89
C SER A 322 -10.85 50.18 13.62
N PRO A 323 -10.59 51.05 14.61
CA PRO A 323 -10.61 52.50 14.41
C PRO A 323 -9.69 52.96 13.27
N LEU A 324 -8.54 52.29 13.09
CA LEU A 324 -7.58 52.60 12.04
C LEU A 324 -8.14 52.23 10.65
N ASP A 325 -8.77 51.06 10.51
CA ASP A 325 -9.35 50.63 9.25
C ASP A 325 -10.53 51.53 8.84
N PHE A 326 -11.33 51.96 9.81
CA PHE A 326 -12.42 52.90 9.58
C PHE A 326 -11.93 54.26 9.06
N GLU A 327 -10.87 54.80 9.67
CA GLU A 327 -10.25 56.06 9.23
C GLU A 327 -9.62 55.94 7.83
N ARG A 328 -9.01 54.78 7.52
CA ARG A 328 -8.49 54.48 6.18
C ARG A 328 -9.62 54.48 5.13
N MET A 329 -10.74 53.82 5.42
CA MET A 329 -11.90 53.76 4.52
C MET A 329 -12.50 55.15 4.26
N LEU A 330 -12.61 56.00 5.28
CA LEU A 330 -13.06 57.38 5.12
C LEU A 330 -12.13 58.20 4.21
N THR A 331 -10.81 58.04 4.40
CA THR A 331 -9.80 58.72 3.58
C THR A 331 -9.88 58.28 2.13
N GLU A 332 -10.01 56.97 1.88
CA GLU A 332 -10.17 56.39 0.55
C GLU A 332 -11.46 56.88 -0.13
N GLN A 333 -12.58 56.96 0.60
CA GLN A 333 -13.84 57.49 0.09
C GLN A 333 -13.72 58.95 -0.36
N VAL A 334 -13.03 59.78 0.42
CA VAL A 334 -12.78 61.19 0.07
C VAL A 334 -11.88 61.30 -1.18
N GLN A 335 -10.86 60.46 -1.29
CA GLN A 335 -9.99 60.43 -2.46
C GLN A 335 -10.73 59.98 -3.73
N LEU A 336 -11.53 58.91 -3.65
CA LEU A 336 -12.30 58.38 -4.77
C LEU A 336 -13.37 59.38 -5.26
N ASN A 337 -14.01 60.12 -4.36
CA ASN A 337 -14.97 61.17 -4.73
C ASN A 337 -14.30 62.36 -5.44
N ASN A 338 -13.03 62.62 -5.16
CA ASN A 338 -12.27 63.73 -5.77
C ASN A 338 -11.52 63.33 -7.04
N ALA A 339 -11.34 62.03 -7.30
CA ALA A 339 -10.75 61.54 -8.53
C ALA A 339 -11.71 61.73 -9.71
N THR A 340 -11.21 62.23 -10.84
CA THR A 340 -12.01 62.38 -12.05
C THR A 340 -12.22 60.99 -12.70
N ILE A 341 -13.29 60.28 -12.30
CA ILE A 341 -13.65 58.93 -12.79
C ILE A 341 -14.15 58.96 -14.26
N SER A 342 -13.98 60.07 -14.99
CA SER A 342 -14.57 60.27 -16.33
C SER A 342 -13.77 59.67 -17.49
N TYR A 343 -12.67 58.95 -17.24
CA TYR A 343 -11.88 58.36 -18.31
C TYR A 343 -12.69 57.32 -19.10
N ARG A 344 -12.96 57.63 -20.38
CA ARG A 344 -13.72 56.79 -21.32
C ARG A 344 -15.11 56.34 -20.85
N HIS A 345 -15.79 57.14 -20.04
CA HIS A 345 -17.19 56.90 -19.65
C HIS A 345 -18.12 56.80 -20.89
N ASP A 346 -17.76 57.43 -22.00
CA ASP A 346 -18.48 57.38 -23.27
C ASP A 346 -18.54 55.98 -23.91
N LEU A 347 -17.73 55.02 -23.44
CA LEU A 347 -17.75 53.63 -23.89
C LEU A 347 -18.62 52.71 -23.02
N TRP A 348 -19.25 53.24 -21.97
CA TRP A 348 -20.01 52.44 -21.02
C TRP A 348 -21.46 52.89 -20.96
N LEU A 349 -22.39 51.94 -20.83
CA LEU A 349 -23.81 52.25 -20.68
C LEU A 349 -24.09 52.96 -19.35
N PRO A 350 -24.99 53.95 -19.32
CA PRO A 350 -25.44 54.57 -18.08
C PRO A 350 -26.07 53.50 -17.17
N GLY A 351 -25.48 53.25 -15.99
CA GLY A 351 -25.93 52.20 -15.06
C GLY A 351 -24.94 51.04 -14.84
N SER A 352 -23.84 50.96 -15.60
CA SER A 352 -22.82 49.91 -15.45
C SER A 352 -22.04 49.96 -14.12
N TYR A 353 -22.17 51.03 -13.32
CA TYR A 353 -21.49 51.20 -12.03
C TYR A 353 -21.95 50.24 -10.92
N ARG A 354 -22.97 49.40 -11.16
CA ARG A 354 -23.45 48.38 -10.19
C ARG A 354 -22.73 47.02 -10.32
N GLN A 355 -21.68 46.95 -11.13
CA GLN A 355 -20.96 45.71 -11.39
C GLN A 355 -19.90 45.46 -10.32
N SER A 356 -19.67 44.19 -10.01
CA SER A 356 -18.59 43.80 -9.10
C SER A 356 -17.24 44.19 -9.68
N THR A 357 -16.46 44.93 -8.89
CA THR A 357 -15.09 45.33 -9.20
C THR A 357 -14.20 44.12 -9.45
N GLU A 358 -14.42 43.03 -8.73
CA GLU A 358 -13.69 41.77 -8.87
C GLU A 358 -13.97 41.12 -10.23
N ALA A 359 -15.23 41.13 -10.68
CA ALA A 359 -15.61 40.57 -11.97
C ALA A 359 -14.95 41.32 -13.14
N LEU A 360 -14.87 42.65 -13.06
CA LEU A 360 -14.19 43.48 -14.06
C LEU A 360 -12.67 43.28 -14.06
N GLN A 361 -12.05 43.14 -12.89
CA GLN A 361 -10.61 42.84 -12.77
C GLN A 361 -10.27 41.48 -13.37
N GLU A 362 -11.08 40.45 -13.10
CA GLU A 362 -10.84 39.11 -13.66
C GLU A 362 -11.09 39.06 -15.17
N LEU A 363 -12.09 39.81 -15.67
CA LEU A 363 -12.31 39.98 -17.11
C LEU A 363 -11.14 40.70 -17.78
N GLN A 364 -10.62 41.79 -17.18
CA GLN A 364 -9.44 42.51 -17.68
C GLN A 364 -8.22 41.58 -17.77
N LYS A 365 -7.97 40.79 -16.72
CA LYS A 365 -6.85 39.85 -16.68
C LYS A 365 -6.95 38.82 -17.81
N ARG A 366 -8.11 38.20 -18.01
CA ARG A 366 -8.35 37.24 -19.10
C ARG A 366 -8.19 37.88 -20.48
N LEU A 367 -8.70 39.10 -20.67
CA LEU A 367 -8.52 39.84 -21.93
C LEU A 367 -7.05 40.10 -22.25
N VAL A 368 -6.26 40.53 -21.27
CA VAL A 368 -4.82 40.76 -21.46
C VAL A 368 -4.10 39.45 -21.79
N GLN A 369 -4.42 38.37 -21.06
CA GLN A 369 -3.81 37.05 -21.29
C GLN A 369 -4.08 36.50 -22.70
N GLU A 370 -5.27 36.73 -23.25
CA GLU A 370 -5.65 36.20 -24.57
C GLU A 370 -5.24 37.10 -25.73
N VAL A 371 -5.16 38.43 -25.53
CA VAL A 371 -4.85 39.39 -26.60
C VAL A 371 -3.35 39.62 -26.74
N GLU A 372 -2.58 39.65 -25.65
CA GLU A 372 -1.14 39.96 -25.73
C GLU A 372 -0.36 38.97 -26.61
N PRO A 373 -0.60 37.65 -26.53
CA PRO A 373 0.07 36.68 -27.40
C PRO A 373 -0.19 36.90 -28.89
N ILE A 374 -1.33 37.52 -29.26
CA ILE A 374 -1.70 37.76 -30.68
C ILE A 374 -0.73 38.73 -31.34
N ARG A 375 -0.19 39.69 -30.59
CA ARG A 375 0.75 40.71 -31.11
C ARG A 375 2.06 40.12 -31.63
N GLU A 376 2.45 38.97 -31.09
CA GLU A 376 3.71 38.29 -31.40
C GLU A 376 3.50 37.06 -32.31
N LEU A 377 2.29 36.84 -32.84
CA LEU A 377 2.02 35.69 -33.69
C LEU A 377 2.66 35.80 -35.08
N THR A 378 3.10 34.65 -35.59
CA THR A 378 3.55 34.50 -36.98
C THR A 378 2.40 34.73 -37.97
N GLY A 379 2.73 35.14 -39.19
CA GLY A 379 1.75 35.48 -40.22
C GLY A 379 0.73 34.38 -40.51
N TRP A 380 1.14 33.12 -40.50
CA TRP A 380 0.24 31.98 -40.73
C TRP A 380 -0.76 31.77 -39.58
N ARG A 381 -0.37 32.05 -38.33
CA ARG A 381 -1.27 31.95 -37.17
C ARG A 381 -2.33 33.05 -37.23
N LEU A 382 -1.91 34.27 -37.55
CA LEU A 382 -2.84 35.38 -37.75
C LEU A 382 -3.82 35.09 -38.90
N ALA A 383 -3.34 34.58 -40.03
CA ALA A 383 -4.19 34.23 -41.15
C ALA A 383 -5.19 33.10 -40.82
N ALA A 384 -4.77 32.09 -40.04
CA ALA A 384 -5.66 31.05 -39.56
C ALA A 384 -6.73 31.60 -38.58
N ILE A 385 -6.36 32.51 -37.67
CA ILE A 385 -7.33 33.19 -36.78
C ILE A 385 -8.33 34.02 -37.59
N ILE A 386 -7.87 34.78 -38.58
CA ILE A 386 -8.72 35.59 -39.47
C ILE A 386 -9.68 34.69 -40.25
N ALA A 387 -9.17 33.59 -40.83
CA ALA A 387 -10.00 32.62 -41.53
C ALA A 387 -11.04 31.97 -40.61
N GLY A 388 -10.66 31.67 -39.36
CA GLY A 388 -11.56 31.17 -38.33
C GLY A 388 -12.71 32.14 -37.99
N ARG A 389 -12.40 33.44 -37.93
CA ARG A 389 -13.37 34.52 -37.70
C ARG A 389 -14.31 34.73 -38.90
N GLU A 390 -13.77 34.78 -40.11
CA GLU A 390 -14.54 35.05 -41.33
C GLU A 390 -15.41 33.85 -41.77
N GLY A 391 -14.96 32.63 -41.45
CA GLY A 391 -15.66 31.40 -41.79
C GLY A 391 -15.69 31.10 -43.30
N GLY A 392 -16.65 30.29 -43.71
CA GLY A 392 -16.92 29.99 -45.12
C GLY A 392 -15.74 29.38 -45.88
N PRO A 393 -15.56 29.72 -47.19
CA PRO A 393 -14.51 29.12 -48.02
C PRO A 393 -13.09 29.33 -47.51
N ARG A 394 -12.83 30.44 -46.78
CA ARG A 394 -11.51 30.74 -46.22
C ARG A 394 -11.17 29.78 -45.09
N ARG A 395 -12.11 29.49 -44.18
CA ARG A 395 -11.95 28.47 -43.14
C ARG A 395 -11.83 27.07 -43.73
N GLN A 396 -12.67 26.75 -44.71
CA GLN A 396 -12.66 25.44 -45.38
C GLN A 396 -11.29 25.12 -45.99
N ALA A 397 -10.63 26.10 -46.63
CA ALA A 397 -9.30 25.90 -47.20
C ALA A 397 -8.23 25.47 -46.17
N TRP A 398 -8.37 25.87 -44.90
CA TRP A 398 -7.50 25.43 -43.81
C TRP A 398 -7.93 24.07 -43.24
N GLU A 399 -9.23 23.82 -43.13
CA GLU A 399 -9.75 22.52 -42.69
C GLU A 399 -9.40 21.40 -43.67
N ASP A 400 -9.47 21.68 -44.98
CA ASP A 400 -9.05 20.75 -46.03
C ASP A 400 -7.53 20.47 -45.95
N LEU A 401 -6.70 21.47 -45.62
CA LEU A 401 -5.25 21.27 -45.42
C LEU A 401 -5.01 20.37 -44.22
N LEU A 402 -5.71 20.61 -43.11
CA LEU A 402 -5.63 19.77 -41.91
C LEU A 402 -6.04 18.32 -42.21
N GLN A 403 -7.10 18.13 -43.00
CA GLN A 403 -7.58 16.82 -43.39
C GLN A 403 -6.55 16.09 -44.26
N GLU A 404 -5.93 16.75 -45.24
CA GLU A 404 -4.89 16.14 -46.07
C GLU A 404 -3.65 15.77 -45.27
N ILE A 405 -3.22 16.61 -44.32
CA ILE A 405 -2.10 16.29 -43.42
C ILE A 405 -2.43 15.05 -42.59
N GLN A 406 -3.63 14.99 -42.00
CA GLN A 406 -4.07 13.85 -41.20
C GLN A 406 -4.18 12.57 -42.02
N GLN A 407 -4.70 12.66 -43.25
CA GLN A 407 -4.80 11.53 -44.17
C GLN A 407 -3.42 10.99 -44.54
N ALA A 408 -2.48 11.84 -44.93
CA ALA A 408 -1.13 11.41 -45.27
C ALA A 408 -0.38 10.82 -44.08
N TYR A 409 -0.50 11.43 -42.90
CA TYR A 409 0.11 10.91 -41.67
C TYR A 409 -0.43 9.53 -41.28
N THR A 410 -1.75 9.36 -41.35
CA THR A 410 -2.42 8.09 -41.07
C THR A 410 -2.00 7.02 -42.08
N PHE A 411 -2.00 7.38 -43.37
CA PHE A 411 -1.54 6.49 -44.44
C PHE A 411 -0.08 6.07 -44.26
N ALA A 412 0.82 7.03 -43.99
CA ALA A 412 2.23 6.76 -43.71
C ALA A 412 2.41 5.79 -42.55
N THR A 413 1.69 6.01 -41.45
CA THR A 413 1.74 5.14 -40.25
C THR A 413 1.33 3.71 -40.56
N HIS A 414 0.25 3.52 -41.35
CA HIS A 414 -0.19 2.19 -41.76
C HIS A 414 0.77 1.52 -42.75
N ALA A 415 1.30 2.29 -43.71
CA ALA A 415 2.24 1.80 -44.72
C ALA A 415 3.62 1.43 -44.11
N GLN A 416 4.01 2.07 -43.00
CA GLN A 416 5.35 1.96 -42.41
C GLN A 416 5.78 0.51 -42.14
N LEU A 417 4.88 -0.32 -41.59
CA LEU A 417 5.21 -1.71 -41.25
C LEU A 417 5.53 -2.53 -42.51
N ARG A 418 4.77 -2.30 -43.59
CA ARG A 418 4.97 -3.00 -44.86
C ARG A 418 6.24 -2.50 -45.55
N ILE A 419 6.48 -1.19 -45.55
CA ILE A 419 7.70 -0.57 -46.10
C ILE A 419 8.94 -1.09 -45.36
N LEU A 420 8.96 -1.09 -44.02
CA LEU A 420 10.09 -1.61 -43.24
C LEU A 420 10.32 -3.12 -43.45
N ARG A 421 9.25 -3.91 -43.55
CA ARG A 421 9.34 -5.37 -43.69
C ARG A 421 9.94 -5.78 -45.04
N TYR A 422 9.60 -5.06 -46.11
CA TYR A 422 9.89 -5.45 -47.48
C TYR A 422 10.96 -4.57 -48.14
N ASP A 423 11.30 -3.41 -47.57
CA ASP A 423 12.30 -2.47 -48.11
C ASP A 423 12.11 -2.21 -49.62
N PRO A 424 10.93 -1.70 -50.04
CA PRO A 424 10.66 -1.38 -51.43
C PRO A 424 11.49 -0.18 -51.89
N ALA A 425 12.03 -0.25 -53.11
CA ALA A 425 12.75 0.85 -53.74
C ALA A 425 12.35 0.99 -55.22
N ILE A 426 12.30 2.23 -55.69
CA ILE A 426 11.90 2.59 -57.05
C ILE A 426 13.05 3.37 -57.69
N SER A 427 13.34 3.07 -58.96
CA SER A 427 14.36 3.81 -59.71
C SER A 427 13.99 5.31 -59.82
N PRO A 428 14.93 6.24 -59.56
CA PRO A 428 14.68 7.68 -59.61
C PRO A 428 14.33 8.21 -61.01
N THR A 429 14.51 7.41 -62.06
CA THR A 429 14.19 7.75 -63.46
C THR A 429 12.72 7.53 -63.83
N CYS A 430 11.91 6.96 -62.94
CA CYS A 430 10.53 6.55 -63.26
C CYS A 430 9.48 7.60 -62.84
N ARG A 431 8.45 7.77 -63.68
CA ARG A 431 7.34 8.70 -63.41
C ARG A 431 6.34 8.07 -62.43
N ILE A 432 6.40 8.50 -61.17
CA ILE A 432 5.64 7.96 -60.02
C ILE A 432 4.12 7.82 -60.32
N ASN A 433 3.48 8.82 -60.94
CA ASN A 433 2.02 8.80 -61.21
C ASN A 433 1.57 7.71 -62.19
N HIS A 434 2.46 7.26 -63.08
CA HIS A 434 2.15 6.19 -64.03
C HIS A 434 2.32 4.80 -63.38
N ILE A 435 3.21 4.70 -62.40
CA ILE A 435 3.53 3.45 -61.70
C ILE A 435 2.39 3.01 -60.79
N ASP A 436 1.71 3.93 -60.08
CA ASP A 436 0.60 3.61 -59.16
C ASP A 436 -0.51 2.79 -59.85
N LYS A 437 -0.98 3.26 -61.01
CA LYS A 437 -2.02 2.56 -61.80
C LYS A 437 -1.60 1.16 -62.23
N ILE A 438 -0.34 1.01 -62.64
CA ILE A 438 0.20 -0.29 -63.06
C ILE A 438 0.34 -1.23 -61.86
N LEU A 439 0.77 -0.72 -60.70
CA LEU A 439 0.85 -1.51 -59.47
C LEU A 439 -0.54 -1.96 -59.01
N ASP A 440 -1.58 -1.13 -59.13
CA ASP A 440 -2.95 -1.54 -58.84
C ASP A 440 -3.44 -2.66 -59.78
N GLU A 441 -3.14 -2.56 -61.08
CA GLU A 441 -3.46 -3.64 -62.04
C GLU A 441 -2.76 -4.96 -61.67
N ILE A 442 -1.48 -4.90 -61.28
CA ILE A 442 -0.68 -6.07 -60.90
C ILE A 442 -1.20 -6.68 -59.59
N VAL A 443 -1.45 -5.87 -58.56
CA VAL A 443 -2.01 -6.32 -57.28
C VAL A 443 -3.39 -6.95 -57.52
N GLY A 444 -4.27 -6.31 -58.28
CA GLY A 444 -5.60 -6.85 -58.60
C GLY A 444 -5.54 -8.17 -59.37
N TYR A 445 -4.58 -8.34 -60.28
CA TYR A 445 -4.39 -9.59 -61.02
C TYR A 445 -3.86 -10.74 -60.13
N LEU A 446 -2.88 -10.45 -59.28
CA LEU A 446 -2.29 -11.44 -58.38
C LEU A 446 -3.25 -11.86 -57.26
N SER A 447 -4.02 -10.91 -56.71
CA SER A 447 -5.04 -11.19 -55.69
C SER A 447 -6.19 -12.07 -56.21
N ASN A 448 -6.44 -12.06 -57.52
CA ASN A 448 -7.41 -12.95 -58.19
C ASN A 448 -6.81 -14.31 -58.59
N GLY A 449 -5.63 -14.68 -58.06
CA GLY A 449 -4.99 -15.98 -58.29
C GLY A 449 -4.11 -16.06 -59.55
N GLY A 450 -3.83 -14.92 -60.20
CA GLY A 450 -2.92 -14.84 -61.34
C GLY A 450 -1.46 -15.14 -60.95
N LYS A 451 -0.68 -15.74 -61.87
CA LYS A 451 0.77 -15.95 -61.70
C LYS A 451 1.55 -15.14 -62.73
N LEU A 452 2.62 -14.48 -62.29
CA LEU A 452 3.52 -13.73 -63.17
C LEU A 452 4.44 -14.67 -63.94
N ASN A 453 3.98 -15.16 -65.09
CA ASN A 453 4.77 -16.00 -65.99
C ASN A 453 5.36 -15.17 -67.15
N GLY A 454 6.50 -15.60 -67.71
CA GLY A 454 7.19 -14.88 -68.80
C GLY A 454 6.33 -14.58 -70.02
N LEU A 455 5.37 -15.46 -70.36
CA LEU A 455 4.39 -15.23 -71.43
C LEU A 455 3.43 -14.06 -71.13
N LYS A 456 3.06 -13.85 -69.87
CA LYS A 456 2.17 -12.75 -69.46
C LYS A 456 2.92 -11.40 -69.53
N LEU A 457 4.17 -11.37 -69.09
CA LEU A 457 5.04 -10.17 -69.14
C LEU A 457 5.43 -9.77 -70.57
N LEU A 458 5.38 -10.69 -71.56
CA LEU A 458 5.53 -10.37 -72.98
C LEU A 458 4.31 -9.62 -73.55
N THR A 459 3.11 -9.88 -73.03
CA THR A 459 1.86 -9.20 -73.44
C THR A 459 1.63 -7.87 -72.75
N LYS A 460 2.13 -7.70 -71.52
CA LYS A 460 2.03 -6.47 -70.72
C LYS A 460 3.42 -5.84 -70.53
N ARG A 461 3.91 -5.15 -71.58
CA ARG A 461 5.24 -4.51 -71.59
C ARG A 461 5.43 -3.48 -70.47
N GLU A 462 4.36 -2.76 -70.10
CA GLU A 462 4.38 -1.78 -69.01
C GLU A 462 4.58 -2.42 -67.63
N TRP A 463 4.00 -3.61 -67.39
CA TRP A 463 4.22 -4.35 -66.14
C TRP A 463 5.66 -4.79 -66.02
N LYS A 464 6.25 -5.27 -67.13
CA LYS A 464 7.66 -5.65 -67.19
C LYS A 464 8.56 -4.45 -66.88
N ALA A 465 8.29 -3.28 -67.45
CA ALA A 465 9.05 -2.07 -67.17
C ALA A 465 8.95 -1.63 -65.70
N VAL A 466 7.79 -1.76 -65.05
CA VAL A 466 7.63 -1.48 -63.62
C VAL A 466 8.39 -2.49 -62.75
N ILE A 467 8.33 -3.78 -63.06
CA ILE A 467 9.06 -4.83 -62.32
C ILE A 467 10.58 -4.64 -62.44
N GLU A 468 11.08 -4.26 -63.63
CA GLU A 468 12.52 -4.04 -63.85
C GLU A 468 13.03 -2.74 -63.19
N SER A 469 12.15 -1.78 -62.95
CA SER A 469 12.49 -0.50 -62.33
C SER A 469 12.20 -0.41 -60.83
N THR A 470 11.73 -1.52 -60.23
CA THR A 470 11.40 -1.61 -58.81
C THR A 470 12.11 -2.79 -58.16
N THR A 471 12.43 -2.65 -56.88
CA THR A 471 13.05 -3.72 -56.10
C THR A 471 12.43 -3.79 -54.71
N VAL A 472 12.53 -4.98 -54.10
CA VAL A 472 12.09 -5.29 -52.74
C VAL A 472 13.21 -6.12 -52.11
N LYS A 473 13.85 -5.61 -51.05
CA LYS A 473 15.10 -6.16 -50.49
C LYS A 473 16.20 -6.41 -51.54
N GLY A 474 16.31 -5.50 -52.51
CA GLY A 474 17.28 -5.60 -53.61
C GLY A 474 16.99 -6.67 -54.67
N ARG A 475 15.80 -7.30 -54.66
CA ARG A 475 15.34 -8.28 -55.67
C ARG A 475 14.09 -7.80 -56.39
N GLN A 476 13.75 -8.41 -57.51
CA GLN A 476 12.51 -8.10 -58.23
C GLN A 476 11.27 -8.51 -57.39
N PRO A 477 10.16 -7.75 -57.45
CA PRO A 477 8.93 -8.10 -56.77
C PRO A 477 8.27 -9.35 -57.41
N GLU A 478 7.78 -10.28 -56.59
CA GLU A 478 7.25 -11.57 -57.04
C GLU A 478 5.88 -11.87 -56.42
N THR A 479 5.67 -11.52 -55.14
CA THR A 479 4.42 -11.81 -54.41
C THR A 479 3.50 -10.59 -54.40
N VAL A 480 2.21 -10.82 -54.10
CA VAL A 480 1.21 -9.74 -53.96
C VAL A 480 1.71 -8.69 -52.96
N GLU A 481 2.27 -9.12 -51.84
CA GLU A 481 2.74 -8.26 -50.76
C GLU A 481 3.92 -7.38 -51.19
N HIS A 482 4.77 -7.86 -52.11
CA HIS A 482 5.86 -7.06 -52.69
C HIS A 482 5.30 -5.89 -53.51
N PHE A 483 4.27 -6.15 -54.33
CA PHE A 483 3.62 -5.12 -55.13
C PHE A 483 2.76 -4.18 -54.29
N GLU A 484 2.13 -4.67 -53.21
CA GLU A 484 1.45 -3.83 -52.23
C GLU A 484 2.43 -2.89 -51.52
N ALA A 485 3.62 -3.36 -51.15
CA ALA A 485 4.65 -2.54 -50.49
C ALA A 485 5.15 -1.43 -51.42
N LEU A 486 5.38 -1.76 -52.70
CA LEU A 486 5.74 -0.78 -53.72
C LEU A 486 4.62 0.24 -53.96
N ARG A 487 3.36 -0.21 -53.97
CA ARG A 487 2.20 0.69 -54.16
C ARG A 487 2.08 1.66 -53.00
N ASP A 488 2.20 1.18 -51.78
CA ASP A 488 2.15 2.03 -50.59
C ASP A 488 3.29 3.06 -50.60
N LEU A 489 4.49 2.66 -51.02
CA LEU A 489 5.62 3.58 -51.19
C LEU A 489 5.32 4.65 -52.26
N VAL A 490 4.81 4.26 -53.44
CA VAL A 490 4.44 5.19 -54.52
C VAL A 490 3.39 6.20 -54.05
N ARG A 491 2.32 5.72 -53.43
CA ARG A 491 1.23 6.57 -52.93
C ARG A 491 1.71 7.52 -51.84
N LEU A 492 2.56 7.04 -50.93
CA LEU A 492 3.16 7.90 -49.92
C LEU A 492 4.00 9.02 -50.55
N HIS A 493 4.81 8.72 -51.58
CA HIS A 493 5.56 9.76 -52.30
C HIS A 493 4.66 10.78 -53.00
N MET A 494 3.55 10.35 -53.61
CA MET A 494 2.57 11.24 -54.22
C MET A 494 1.92 12.16 -53.17
N MET A 495 1.42 11.58 -52.07
CA MET A 495 0.82 12.35 -50.97
C MET A 495 1.80 13.35 -50.35
N ARG A 496 3.07 12.96 -50.17
CA ARG A 496 4.13 13.86 -49.71
C ARG A 496 4.36 15.02 -50.69
N GLY A 497 4.41 14.74 -52.00
CA GLY A 497 4.58 15.77 -53.02
C GLY A 497 3.44 16.79 -53.05
N ASP A 498 2.19 16.30 -53.02
CA ASP A 498 1.00 17.14 -53.01
C ASP A 498 0.94 18.01 -51.74
N LEU A 499 1.20 17.40 -50.58
CA LEU A 499 1.22 18.11 -49.30
C LEU A 499 2.31 19.18 -49.24
N VAL A 500 3.54 18.87 -49.66
CA VAL A 500 4.63 19.87 -49.68
C VAL A 500 4.26 21.04 -50.59
N GLY A 501 3.73 20.75 -51.79
CA GLY A 501 3.29 21.80 -52.71
C GLY A 501 2.15 22.66 -52.15
N ARG A 502 1.17 22.05 -51.48
CA ARG A 502 0.07 22.78 -50.83
C ARG A 502 0.59 23.61 -49.64
N TRP A 503 1.43 23.02 -48.79
CA TRP A 503 2.03 23.67 -47.63
C TRP A 503 2.83 24.91 -48.04
N GLN A 504 3.62 24.84 -49.10
CA GLN A 504 4.36 26.01 -49.57
C GLN A 504 3.45 27.17 -49.97
N ARG A 505 2.37 26.89 -50.70
CA ARG A 505 1.43 27.91 -51.18
C ARG A 505 0.58 28.53 -50.07
N GLN A 506 0.36 27.82 -48.96
CA GLN A 506 -0.57 28.23 -47.89
C GLN A 506 0.12 28.59 -46.58
N MET A 507 1.14 27.85 -46.15
CA MET A 507 1.87 28.06 -44.88
C MET A 507 3.15 28.87 -45.09
N THR A 508 4.03 28.46 -46.00
CA THR A 508 5.35 29.11 -46.17
C THR A 508 5.24 30.56 -46.65
N VAL A 509 4.29 30.87 -47.54
CA VAL A 509 4.00 32.26 -47.98
C VAL A 509 3.62 33.17 -46.79
N LEU A 510 3.09 32.60 -45.72
CA LEU A 510 2.67 33.32 -44.51
C LEU A 510 3.71 33.26 -43.38
N GLY A 511 4.97 32.93 -43.70
CA GLY A 511 6.05 32.83 -42.73
C GLY A 511 6.05 31.52 -41.92
N GLY A 512 5.42 30.46 -42.45
CA GLY A 512 5.57 29.10 -41.94
C GLY A 512 6.90 28.45 -42.38
N PRO A 513 7.25 27.28 -41.83
CA PRO A 513 8.51 26.59 -42.12
C PRO A 513 8.68 26.28 -43.62
N GLY A 514 9.92 26.34 -44.11
CA GLY A 514 10.27 26.12 -45.51
C GLY A 514 10.68 24.68 -45.86
N ILE A 515 10.88 24.38 -47.16
CA ILE A 515 11.20 23.02 -47.67
C ILE A 515 12.40 22.36 -46.97
N ASN A 516 13.38 23.16 -46.55
CA ASN A 516 14.60 22.67 -45.94
C ASN A 516 14.40 22.14 -44.51
N GLU A 517 13.24 22.41 -43.89
CA GLU A 517 12.93 22.05 -42.50
C GLU A 517 12.09 20.76 -42.40
N PHE A 518 11.61 20.20 -43.52
CA PHE A 518 10.61 19.12 -43.48
C PHE A 518 11.19 17.71 -43.30
N GLY A 519 12.49 17.51 -43.59
CA GLY A 519 13.13 16.21 -43.51
C GLY A 519 12.57 15.17 -44.51
N PRO A 520 12.94 13.88 -44.37
CA PRO A 520 12.49 12.81 -45.27
C PRO A 520 11.02 12.39 -45.07
N GLU A 521 10.39 12.80 -43.96
CA GLU A 521 9.02 12.45 -43.57
C GLU A 521 8.18 13.73 -43.33
N PRO A 522 7.90 14.53 -44.37
CA PRO A 522 7.26 15.85 -44.22
C PRO A 522 5.88 15.77 -43.56
N GLU A 523 5.11 14.70 -43.79
CA GLU A 523 3.80 14.48 -43.19
C GLU A 523 3.85 14.43 -41.66
N ARG A 524 4.94 13.91 -41.09
CA ARG A 524 5.14 13.84 -39.64
C ARG A 524 5.44 15.22 -39.05
N THR A 525 6.22 16.03 -39.76
CA THR A 525 6.52 17.41 -39.40
C THR A 525 5.25 18.27 -39.50
N PHE A 526 4.49 18.15 -40.59
CA PHE A 526 3.22 18.86 -40.78
C PHE A 526 2.16 18.49 -39.73
N TYR A 527 2.12 17.22 -39.32
CA TYR A 527 1.16 16.76 -38.31
C TYR A 527 1.31 17.52 -36.97
N GLN A 528 2.51 17.97 -36.61
CA GLN A 528 2.74 18.77 -35.40
C GLN A 528 2.01 20.12 -35.41
N TYR A 529 1.63 20.62 -36.59
CA TYR A 529 0.92 21.89 -36.76
C TYR A 529 -0.59 21.73 -36.78
N VAL A 530 -1.12 20.50 -36.79
CA VAL A 530 -2.56 20.23 -36.82
C VAL A 530 -3.27 20.87 -35.63
N ASP A 531 -2.77 20.64 -34.42
CA ASP A 531 -3.37 21.19 -33.19
C ASP A 531 -3.20 22.71 -33.09
N PRO A 532 -2.00 23.30 -33.32
CA PRO A 532 -1.83 24.75 -33.37
C PRO A 532 -2.77 25.44 -34.37
N LEU A 533 -2.92 24.90 -35.58
CA LEU A 533 -3.80 25.46 -36.60
C LEU A 533 -5.28 25.35 -36.20
N ARG A 534 -5.70 24.22 -35.66
CA ARG A 534 -7.08 24.05 -35.16
C ARG A 534 -7.40 25.05 -34.05
N ARG A 535 -6.50 25.23 -33.09
CA ARG A 535 -6.65 26.25 -32.04
C ARG A 535 -6.77 27.66 -32.62
N CYS A 536 -5.97 27.99 -33.65
CA CYS A 536 -6.07 29.30 -34.32
C CYS A 536 -7.44 29.49 -34.99
N LEU A 537 -7.92 28.49 -35.74
CA LEU A 537 -9.23 28.54 -36.42
C LEU A 537 -10.40 28.67 -35.43
N ASP A 538 -10.29 28.07 -34.26
CA ASP A 538 -11.35 28.07 -33.25
C ASP A 538 -11.23 29.20 -32.23
N TRP A 539 -10.08 29.90 -32.17
CA TRP A 539 -9.79 30.92 -31.16
C TRP A 539 -10.87 32.01 -31.09
N PHE A 540 -11.33 32.50 -32.24
CA PHE A 540 -12.36 33.55 -32.27
C PHE A 540 -13.69 33.09 -31.67
N ALA A 541 -14.15 31.89 -32.03
CA ALA A 541 -15.43 31.36 -31.56
C ALA A 541 -15.38 30.92 -30.08
N ASN A 542 -14.27 30.30 -29.66
CA ASN A 542 -14.17 29.68 -28.34
C ASN A 542 -13.59 30.61 -27.27
N THR A 543 -12.82 31.63 -27.67
CA THR A 543 -12.08 32.49 -26.73
C THR A 543 -12.55 33.93 -26.82
N TRP A 544 -12.49 34.53 -28.02
CA TRP A 544 -12.82 35.95 -28.20
C TRP A 544 -14.32 36.25 -28.06
N ALA A 545 -15.19 35.51 -28.76
CA ALA A 545 -16.63 35.76 -28.77
C ALA A 545 -17.29 35.64 -27.38
N PRO A 546 -16.89 34.72 -26.47
CA PRO A 546 -17.32 34.74 -25.07
C PRO A 546 -16.86 36.00 -24.31
N LEU A 547 -15.58 36.39 -24.43
CA LEU A 547 -15.04 37.58 -23.76
C LEU A 547 -15.71 38.86 -24.23
N GLU A 548 -15.97 38.99 -25.54
CA GLU A 548 -16.70 40.13 -26.11
C GLU A 548 -18.15 40.19 -25.58
N ARG A 549 -18.83 39.04 -25.48
CA ARG A 549 -20.18 38.99 -24.89
C ARG A 549 -20.17 39.37 -23.42
N GLU A 550 -19.19 38.91 -22.66
CA GLU A 550 -19.03 39.23 -21.25
C GLU A 550 -18.77 40.73 -21.06
N LEU A 551 -17.89 41.33 -21.87
CA LEU A 551 -17.67 42.78 -21.91
C LEU A 551 -18.97 43.57 -22.22
N ARG A 552 -19.73 43.12 -23.22
CA ARG A 552 -21.02 43.75 -23.57
C ARG A 552 -22.05 43.61 -22.43
N GLN A 553 -22.05 42.49 -21.69
CA GLN A 553 -22.91 42.30 -20.51
C GLN A 553 -22.51 43.22 -19.35
N GLN A 554 -21.21 43.50 -19.21
CA GLN A 554 -20.72 44.55 -18.33
C GLN A 554 -21.04 45.97 -18.87
N GLY A 555 -21.79 46.09 -19.97
CA GLY A 555 -22.25 47.36 -20.52
C GLY A 555 -21.18 48.13 -21.28
N PHE A 556 -20.07 47.49 -21.65
CA PHE A 556 -19.10 48.07 -22.58
C PHE A 556 -19.67 48.13 -24.00
N GLN A 557 -19.61 49.30 -24.62
CA GLN A 557 -20.09 49.56 -25.96
C GLN A 557 -19.02 49.20 -27.00
N TRP A 558 -18.91 47.90 -27.29
CA TRP A 558 -17.92 47.36 -28.22
C TRP A 558 -18.01 47.97 -29.64
N ASP A 559 -19.23 48.17 -30.15
CA ASP A 559 -19.44 48.72 -31.49
C ASP A 559 -19.02 50.21 -31.58
N ALA A 560 -19.20 50.98 -30.51
CA ALA A 560 -18.76 52.38 -30.43
C ALA A 560 -17.22 52.49 -30.36
N PHE A 561 -16.57 51.55 -29.68
CA PHE A 561 -15.12 51.42 -29.64
C PHE A 561 -14.54 51.15 -31.04
N LEU A 562 -15.10 50.18 -31.77
CA LEU A 562 -14.65 49.85 -33.14
C LEU A 562 -14.93 50.96 -34.16
N ALA A 563 -16.10 51.60 -34.10
CA ALA A 563 -16.49 52.67 -35.02
C ALA A 563 -15.55 53.89 -35.00
N ARG A 564 -14.93 54.18 -33.83
CA ARG A 564 -13.95 55.26 -33.71
C ARG A 564 -12.53 54.87 -34.13
N GLY A 565 -12.17 53.59 -34.03
CA GLY A 565 -10.90 53.08 -34.57
C GLY A 565 -10.78 53.29 -36.08
N TYR A 566 -11.88 53.07 -36.81
CA TYR A 566 -11.95 53.31 -38.26
C TYR A 566 -11.80 54.79 -38.65
N ARG A 567 -12.38 55.73 -37.90
CA ARG A 567 -12.22 57.18 -38.16
C ARG A 567 -10.80 57.71 -37.94
N SER A 568 -10.01 57.07 -37.09
CA SER A 568 -8.59 57.46 -36.89
C SER A 568 -7.67 57.01 -38.03
N ARG A 569 -8.06 56.00 -38.82
CA ARG A 569 -7.26 55.50 -39.96
C ARG A 569 -7.43 56.33 -41.25
N GLU A 570 -8.53 57.07 -41.40
CA GLU A 570 -8.77 57.92 -42.58
C GLU A 570 -8.14 59.32 -42.48
N THR A 571 -7.60 59.71 -41.32
CA THR A 571 -7.07 61.08 -41.09
C THR A 571 -5.53 61.17 -41.00
N ALA A 572 -4.79 60.11 -41.35
CA ALA A 572 -3.33 60.15 -41.41
C ALA A 572 -2.78 59.48 -42.69
N PRO A 573 -2.45 60.24 -43.75
CA PRO A 573 -1.61 59.71 -44.82
C PRO A 573 -0.17 59.68 -44.29
N GLY A 574 0.30 58.49 -43.95
CA GLY A 574 1.71 58.23 -43.69
C GLY A 574 2.02 57.88 -42.24
N LEU A 575 1.99 56.57 -41.94
CA LEU A 575 3.03 55.85 -41.19
C LEU A 575 2.57 54.40 -41.06
N TYR A 576 3.08 53.56 -41.96
CA TYR A 576 3.11 52.12 -41.76
C TYR A 576 4.10 51.81 -40.61
N SER A 577 3.61 51.22 -39.53
CA SER A 577 4.28 50.12 -38.81
C SER A 577 3.45 49.73 -37.59
N HIS A 578 3.30 48.42 -37.40
CA HIS A 578 2.89 47.72 -36.18
C HIS A 578 1.72 48.28 -35.36
N GLN A 579 0.56 47.62 -35.47
CA GLN A 579 -0.23 47.14 -34.32
C GLN A 579 -1.38 46.24 -34.77
#